data_AF-A0A1H5F125-F1
#
_entry.id   AF-A0A1H5F125-F1
#
_cell.length_a   1.000
_cell.length_b   1.000
_cell.length_c   1.000
_cell.angle_alpha   90.00
_cell.angle_beta   90.00
_cell.angle_gamma   90.00
#
_symmetry.space_group_name_H-M   'P 1'
#
loop_
_entity.id
_entity.type
_entity.pdbx_description
1 polymer ?
#
loop_
_entity_poly.entity_id
_entity_poly.type
_entity_poly.pdbx_seq_one_letter_code
_entity_poly.pdbx_strand_id
1 'polypeptide(L)'
;MNTRFLASNTPERVAAEWATGGVRILEEAVTGLIGATEVFEQSSPWGIARREEVADRVVDVMAARAWHDIPQMAHGRARRAAARCVTYSLAADTARVDGSDDARADRGALTVHALELLTRPEHFDAVTDRTRELLGAAPQGRLLAAWQMVDDALAGVRTTRHEWVGADPAIVAAAGWVLVDRLSRLLIASALVARAATSVQSGTSGQSETPGQPDLLVNAARRYAWNHLRRPAPEAATPAHVQRSAELVRAFANPGDVP
;
A
#
# COMPACT_ATOMS: atom_id res chain seq x y z
N MET A 1 -37.66 5.25 11.23
CA MET A 1 -37.05 6.37 10.48
C MET A 1 -36.86 7.52 11.46
N ASN A 2 -35.63 7.72 11.93
CA ASN A 2 -35.29 8.90 12.73
C ASN A 2 -33.85 9.28 12.37
N THR A 3 -33.76 10.43 11.72
CA THR A 3 -32.60 11.05 11.11
C THR A 3 -31.62 11.50 12.19
N ARG A 4 -30.60 10.68 12.49
CA ARG A 4 -29.36 11.19 13.06
C ARG A 4 -28.57 11.87 11.95
N PHE A 5 -28.96 13.10 11.63
CA PHE A 5 -28.04 14.12 11.15
C PHE A 5 -27.02 14.36 12.28
N LEU A 6 -25.89 13.64 12.23
CA LEU A 6 -24.73 14.00 13.05
C LEU A 6 -23.91 15.02 12.26
N ALA A 7 -23.97 16.24 12.75
CA ALA A 7 -23.19 17.38 12.32
C ALA A 7 -21.68 17.06 12.27
N SER A 8 -21.11 17.31 11.09
CA SER A 8 -19.76 17.84 10.80
C SER A 8 -18.48 17.19 11.37
N ASN A 9 -18.53 16.17 12.23
CA ASN A 9 -17.33 15.63 12.91
C ASN A 9 -17.04 14.13 12.67
N THR A 10 -17.78 13.44 11.80
CA THR A 10 -17.62 11.98 11.61
C THR A 10 -16.41 11.60 10.75
N PRO A 11 -16.16 12.21 9.58
CA PRO A 11 -15.08 11.74 8.71
C PRO A 11 -13.67 12.17 9.13
N GLU A 12 -13.53 13.31 9.82
CA GLU A 12 -12.24 13.73 10.39
C GLU A 12 -11.82 12.80 11.53
N ARG A 13 -12.80 12.35 12.33
CA ARG A 13 -12.59 11.34 13.35
C ARG A 13 -12.20 10.00 12.75
N VAL A 14 -12.93 9.53 11.72
CA VAL A 14 -12.58 8.29 11.00
C VAL A 14 -11.15 8.36 10.45
N ALA A 15 -10.78 9.47 9.81
CA ALA A 15 -9.40 9.62 9.33
C ALA A 15 -8.36 9.67 10.45
N ALA A 16 -8.68 10.26 11.61
CA ALA A 16 -7.78 10.24 12.77
C ALA A 16 -7.63 8.82 13.34
N GLU A 17 -8.72 8.07 13.47
CA GLU A 17 -8.72 6.67 13.92
C GLU A 17 -7.88 5.80 12.98
N TRP A 18 -8.09 5.90 11.67
CA TRP A 18 -7.28 5.18 10.67
C TRP A 18 -5.83 5.64 10.61
N ALA A 19 -5.54 6.92 10.81
CA ALA A 19 -4.16 7.42 10.84
C ALA A 19 -3.38 6.90 12.05
N THR A 20 -4.05 6.64 13.17
CA THR A 20 -3.41 6.25 14.43
C THR A 20 -3.38 4.73 14.62
N GLY A 21 -4.42 4.02 14.18
CA GLY A 21 -4.61 2.59 14.43
C GLY A 21 -4.73 1.72 13.18
N GLY A 22 -4.81 2.31 11.98
CA GLY A 22 -5.13 1.57 10.75
C GLY A 22 -4.13 0.47 10.39
N VAL A 23 -2.83 0.69 10.63
CA VAL A 23 -1.79 -0.34 10.41
C VAL A 23 -2.03 -1.54 11.31
N ARG A 24 -2.28 -1.32 12.61
CA ARG A 24 -2.56 -2.39 13.57
C ARG A 24 -3.82 -3.17 13.21
N ILE A 25 -4.88 -2.46 12.79
CA ILE A 25 -6.14 -3.10 12.35
C ILE A 25 -5.87 -4.02 11.14
N LEU A 26 -5.10 -3.55 10.15
CA LEU A 26 -4.73 -4.37 8.99
C LEU A 26 -3.87 -5.57 9.41
N GLU A 27 -2.88 -5.37 10.28
CA GLU A 27 -2.03 -6.44 10.83
C GLU A 27 -2.82 -7.52 11.55
N GLU A 28 -3.77 -7.14 12.39
CA GLU A 28 -4.65 -8.06 13.12
C GLU A 28 -5.51 -8.88 12.13
N ALA A 29 -6.08 -8.22 11.12
CA ALA A 29 -6.86 -8.88 10.08
C ALA A 29 -6.03 -9.90 9.29
N VAL A 30 -4.79 -9.54 8.88
CA VAL A 30 -3.89 -10.44 8.15
C VAL A 30 -3.39 -11.58 9.03
N THR A 31 -3.11 -11.32 10.29
CA THR A 31 -2.73 -12.36 11.27
C THR A 31 -3.87 -13.35 11.46
N GLY A 32 -5.11 -12.87 11.59
CA GLY A 32 -6.31 -13.70 11.64
C GLY A 32 -6.49 -14.55 10.38
N LEU A 33 -6.25 -13.98 9.20
CA LEU A 33 -6.30 -14.69 7.91
C LEU A 33 -5.30 -15.85 7.86
N ILE A 34 -4.06 -15.62 8.32
CA ILE A 34 -3.01 -16.64 8.40
C ILE A 34 -3.43 -17.74 9.38
N GLY A 35 -3.87 -17.39 10.58
CA GLY A 35 -4.28 -18.37 11.60
C GLY A 35 -5.50 -19.21 11.22
N ALA A 36 -6.42 -18.66 10.44
CA ALA A 36 -7.60 -19.37 9.93
C ALA A 36 -7.28 -20.31 8.74
N THR A 37 -6.07 -20.26 8.20
CA THR A 37 -5.69 -21.01 7.00
C THR A 37 -4.55 -21.97 7.32
N GLU A 38 -4.64 -23.24 6.92
CA GLU A 38 -3.50 -24.19 6.94
C GLU A 38 -2.48 -23.85 5.83
N VAL A 39 -1.94 -22.62 5.83
CA VAL A 39 -1.18 -22.03 4.69
C VAL A 39 0.09 -22.84 4.35
N PHE A 40 0.61 -23.61 5.30
CA PHE A 40 1.95 -24.20 5.21
C PHE A 40 1.99 -25.63 4.65
N GLU A 41 0.86 -26.35 4.58
CA GLU A 41 0.91 -27.82 4.35
C GLU A 41 0.50 -28.29 2.95
N GLN A 42 -0.10 -27.43 2.12
CA GLN A 42 -0.70 -27.91 0.86
C GLN A 42 0.05 -27.41 -0.39
N SER A 43 0.77 -28.33 -1.06
CA SER A 43 1.35 -28.13 -2.40
C SER A 43 0.32 -28.23 -3.54
N SER A 44 -0.98 -28.30 -3.19
CA SER A 44 -2.07 -28.33 -4.17
C SER A 44 -2.19 -26.97 -4.87
N PRO A 45 -2.76 -26.91 -6.10
CA PRO A 45 -3.03 -25.64 -6.77
C PRO A 45 -3.85 -24.66 -5.92
N TRP A 46 -4.79 -25.18 -5.13
CA TRP A 46 -5.61 -24.39 -4.21
C TRP A 46 -4.79 -23.84 -3.04
N GLY A 47 -3.92 -24.66 -2.43
CA GLY A 47 -3.01 -24.21 -1.38
C GLY A 47 -2.01 -23.14 -1.86
N ILE A 48 -1.51 -23.28 -3.08
CA ILE A 48 -0.66 -22.26 -3.72
C ILE A 48 -1.44 -20.96 -3.93
N ALA A 49 -2.63 -21.02 -4.54
CA ALA A 49 -3.46 -19.84 -4.78
C ALA A 49 -3.81 -19.11 -3.48
N ARG A 50 -4.16 -19.87 -2.43
CA ARG A 50 -4.46 -19.31 -1.11
C ARG A 50 -3.25 -18.64 -0.47
N ARG A 51 -2.07 -19.26 -0.57
CA ARG A 51 -0.82 -18.68 -0.07
C ARG A 51 -0.45 -17.40 -0.82
N GLU A 52 -0.66 -17.36 -2.13
CA GLU A 52 -0.47 -16.15 -2.93
C GLU A 52 -1.39 -15.02 -2.48
N GLU A 53 -2.66 -15.33 -2.19
CA GLU A 53 -3.61 -14.35 -1.65
C GLU A 53 -3.14 -13.81 -0.30
N VAL A 54 -2.70 -14.69 0.62
CA VAL A 54 -2.15 -14.28 1.93
C VAL A 54 -0.87 -13.45 1.76
N ALA A 55 0.02 -13.83 0.84
CA ALA A 55 1.24 -13.08 0.54
C ALA A 55 0.92 -11.67 0.03
N ASP A 56 -0.15 -11.48 -0.74
CA ASP A 56 -0.60 -10.14 -1.13
C ASP A 56 -0.91 -9.28 0.10
N ARG A 57 -1.60 -9.85 1.10
CA ARG A 57 -2.01 -9.10 2.30
C ARG A 57 -0.85 -8.82 3.24
N VAL A 58 0.07 -9.77 3.37
CA VAL A 58 1.35 -9.53 4.07
C VAL A 58 2.10 -8.38 3.43
N VAL A 59 2.13 -8.32 2.09
CA VAL A 59 2.81 -7.25 1.38
C VAL A 59 2.08 -5.90 1.55
N ASP A 60 0.76 -5.87 1.66
CA ASP A 60 0.03 -4.64 1.99
C ASP A 60 0.39 -4.13 3.40
N VAL A 61 0.53 -5.02 4.39
CA VAL A 61 1.01 -4.67 5.74
C VAL A 61 2.44 -4.11 5.71
N MET A 62 3.37 -4.82 5.04
CA MET A 62 4.77 -4.36 4.95
C MET A 62 4.87 -2.99 4.29
N ALA A 63 4.06 -2.75 3.26
CA ALA A 63 4.03 -1.48 2.57
C ALA A 63 3.43 -0.36 3.46
N ALA A 64 2.34 -0.66 4.18
CA ALA A 64 1.77 0.26 5.16
C ALA A 64 2.78 0.63 6.25
N ARG A 65 3.51 -0.34 6.82
CA ARG A 65 4.61 -0.08 7.77
C ARG A 65 5.65 0.86 7.17
N ALA A 66 6.13 0.58 5.96
CA ALA A 66 7.15 1.39 5.32
C ALA A 66 6.72 2.86 5.15
N TRP A 67 5.42 3.12 4.91
CA TRP A 67 4.89 4.48 4.94
C TRP A 67 4.88 5.08 6.36
N HIS A 68 4.36 4.34 7.34
CA HIS A 68 4.18 4.84 8.70
C HIS A 68 5.48 4.98 9.51
N ASP A 69 6.55 4.29 9.12
CA ASP A 69 7.89 4.45 9.68
C ASP A 69 8.52 5.81 9.33
N ILE A 70 8.00 6.49 8.29
CA ILE A 70 8.47 7.82 7.91
C ILE A 70 7.87 8.85 8.87
N PRO A 71 8.69 9.68 9.54
CA PRO A 71 8.18 10.71 10.43
C PRO A 71 7.22 11.65 9.70
N GLN A 72 6.06 11.95 10.30
CA GLN A 72 5.01 12.75 9.65
C GLN A 72 5.49 14.11 9.12
N MET A 73 6.47 14.73 9.77
CA MET A 73 7.04 16.01 9.32
C MET A 73 7.86 15.89 8.03
N ALA A 74 8.44 14.71 7.75
CA ALA A 74 9.23 14.47 6.55
C ALA A 74 8.38 14.45 5.27
N HIS A 75 7.05 14.36 5.36
CA HIS A 75 6.17 14.49 4.20
C HIS A 75 5.92 15.96 3.77
N GLY A 76 6.39 16.94 4.55
CA GLY A 76 6.32 18.36 4.19
C GLY A 76 4.92 18.81 3.77
N ARG A 77 4.82 19.47 2.61
CA ARG A 77 3.54 19.98 2.06
C ARG A 77 2.55 18.88 1.70
N ALA A 78 3.03 17.68 1.39
CA ALA A 78 2.16 16.56 1.00
C ALA A 78 1.44 15.94 2.20
N ARG A 79 1.94 16.14 3.43
CA ARG A 79 1.50 15.46 4.66
C ARG A 79 -0.01 15.30 4.76
N ARG A 80 -0.76 16.39 4.60
CA ARG A 80 -2.23 16.38 4.79
C ARG A 80 -2.94 15.52 3.75
N ALA A 81 -2.66 15.73 2.46
CA ALA A 81 -3.31 15.01 1.37
C ALA A 81 -2.85 13.54 1.32
N ALA A 82 -1.54 13.30 1.50
CA ALA A 82 -0.97 11.98 1.54
C ALA A 82 -1.55 11.12 2.67
N ALA A 83 -1.64 11.67 3.89
CA ALA A 83 -2.24 10.95 5.02
C ALA A 83 -3.68 10.51 4.73
N ARG A 84 -4.50 11.37 4.11
CA ARG A 84 -5.89 11.04 3.74
C ARG A 84 -5.97 9.94 2.69
N CYS A 85 -5.08 9.97 1.70
CA CYS A 85 -4.98 8.91 0.69
C CYS A 85 -4.59 7.58 1.33
N VAL A 86 -3.58 7.57 2.19
CA VAL A 86 -3.11 6.34 2.83
C VAL A 86 -4.15 5.75 3.79
N THR A 87 -4.85 6.57 4.57
CA THR A 87 -5.97 6.08 5.41
C THR A 87 -7.05 5.40 4.59
N TYR A 88 -7.34 5.90 3.38
CA TYR A 88 -8.27 5.23 2.46
C TYR A 88 -7.77 3.83 2.08
N SER A 89 -6.50 3.68 1.72
CA SER A 89 -5.98 2.36 1.32
C SER A 89 -5.93 1.39 2.48
N LEU A 90 -5.62 1.84 3.70
CA LEU A 90 -5.70 0.99 4.89
C LEU A 90 -7.12 0.45 5.08
N ALA A 91 -8.15 1.31 5.05
CA ALA A 91 -9.54 0.89 5.14
C ALA A 91 -9.94 -0.06 4.00
N ALA A 92 -9.51 0.23 2.78
CA ALA A 92 -9.76 -0.61 1.61
C ALA A 92 -9.10 -1.99 1.71
N ASP A 93 -7.87 -2.06 2.21
CA ASP A 93 -7.13 -3.31 2.39
C ASP A 93 -7.71 -4.14 3.52
N THR A 94 -8.03 -3.54 4.67
CA THR A 94 -8.72 -4.22 5.78
C THR A 94 -10.03 -4.83 5.30
N ALA A 95 -10.90 -4.04 4.66
CA ALA A 95 -12.18 -4.50 4.12
C ALA A 95 -12.04 -5.67 3.13
N ARG A 96 -10.90 -5.76 2.43
CA ARG A 96 -10.59 -6.85 1.48
C ARG A 96 -10.06 -8.11 2.18
N VAL A 97 -9.50 -7.98 3.39
CA VAL A 97 -8.93 -9.08 4.17
C VAL A 97 -10.02 -9.78 5.00
N ASP A 98 -10.75 -9.04 5.82
CA ASP A 98 -11.71 -9.61 6.79
C ASP A 98 -13.18 -9.47 6.36
N GLY A 99 -13.45 -8.71 5.30
CA GLY A 99 -14.80 -8.47 4.81
C GLY A 99 -15.63 -7.48 5.64
N SER A 100 -15.00 -6.71 6.54
CA SER A 100 -15.66 -5.77 7.45
C SER A 100 -16.50 -4.72 6.72
N ASP A 101 -17.80 -4.66 7.07
CA ASP A 101 -18.72 -3.63 6.55
C ASP A 101 -18.39 -2.24 7.09
N ASP A 102 -17.82 -2.15 8.31
CA ASP A 102 -17.38 -0.89 8.90
C ASP A 102 -16.21 -0.30 8.11
N ALA A 103 -15.20 -1.11 7.78
CA ALA A 103 -14.07 -0.66 6.95
C ALA A 103 -14.51 -0.25 5.53
N ARG A 104 -15.53 -0.91 4.97
CA ARG A 104 -16.13 -0.52 3.69
C ARG A 104 -16.84 0.84 3.77
N ALA A 105 -17.59 1.07 4.85
CA ALA A 105 -18.28 2.34 5.09
C ALA A 105 -17.27 3.49 5.27
N ASP A 106 -16.24 3.27 6.10
CA ASP A 106 -15.17 4.24 6.35
C ASP A 106 -14.43 4.63 5.08
N ARG A 107 -14.12 3.66 4.21
CA ARG A 107 -13.50 3.91 2.89
C ARG A 107 -14.30 4.93 2.07
N GLY A 108 -15.63 4.88 2.12
CA GLY A 108 -16.50 5.84 1.45
C GLY A 108 -16.29 7.26 1.96
N ALA A 109 -16.31 7.45 3.29
CA ALA A 109 -16.06 8.75 3.91
C ALA A 109 -14.64 9.26 3.61
N LEU A 110 -13.63 8.40 3.68
CA LEU A 110 -12.23 8.76 3.43
C LEU A 110 -11.97 9.17 1.98
N THR A 111 -12.70 8.60 1.02
CA THR A 111 -12.61 8.98 -0.40
C THR A 111 -12.92 10.46 -0.60
N VAL A 112 -14.02 10.93 -0.01
CA VAL A 112 -14.50 12.32 -0.18
C VAL A 112 -13.45 13.31 0.33
N HIS A 113 -12.88 13.07 1.52
CA HIS A 113 -11.86 13.97 2.08
C HIS A 113 -10.54 13.98 1.32
N ALA A 114 -10.13 12.83 0.79
CA ALA A 114 -8.97 12.80 -0.07
C ALA A 114 -9.24 13.62 -1.34
N LEU A 115 -10.42 13.50 -1.96
CA LEU A 115 -10.78 14.25 -3.16
C LEU A 115 -10.87 15.77 -2.91
N GLU A 116 -11.43 16.22 -1.77
CA GLU A 116 -11.46 17.64 -1.40
C GLU A 116 -10.06 18.30 -1.40
N LEU A 117 -9.03 17.51 -1.11
CA LEU A 117 -7.64 17.96 -1.16
C LEU A 117 -7.05 17.75 -2.55
N LEU A 118 -7.20 16.56 -3.13
CA LEU A 118 -6.54 16.17 -4.37
C LEU A 118 -7.06 16.90 -5.61
N THR A 119 -8.28 17.43 -5.61
CA THR A 119 -8.74 18.28 -6.71
C THR A 119 -8.11 19.68 -6.66
N ARG A 120 -7.37 20.03 -5.60
CA ARG A 120 -6.61 21.28 -5.54
C ARG A 120 -5.21 21.12 -6.12
N PRO A 121 -4.77 22.00 -7.04
CA PRO A 121 -3.47 21.89 -7.69
C PRO A 121 -2.31 21.70 -6.72
N GLU A 122 -2.26 22.52 -5.66
CA GLU A 122 -1.17 22.56 -4.71
C GLU A 122 -1.00 21.27 -3.91
N HIS A 123 -2.11 20.56 -3.63
CA HIS A 123 -2.09 19.32 -2.88
C HIS A 123 -1.81 18.12 -3.79
N PHE A 124 -2.39 18.10 -4.98
CA PHE A 124 -2.08 17.10 -6.00
C PHE A 124 -0.58 17.11 -6.32
N ASP A 125 -0.05 18.29 -6.66
CA ASP A 125 1.34 18.45 -7.05
C ASP A 125 2.27 18.07 -5.89
N ALA A 126 1.98 18.53 -4.67
CA ALA A 126 2.75 18.15 -3.48
C ALA A 126 2.79 16.64 -3.24
N VAL A 127 1.67 15.92 -3.44
CA VAL A 127 1.63 14.45 -3.31
C VAL A 127 2.48 13.80 -4.39
N THR A 128 2.33 14.21 -5.66
CA THR A 128 3.11 13.62 -6.76
C THR A 128 4.60 13.89 -6.66
N ASP A 129 4.98 15.08 -6.20
CA ASP A 129 6.38 15.43 -5.94
C ASP A 129 6.93 14.63 -4.77
N ARG A 130 6.16 14.48 -3.68
CA ARG A 130 6.59 13.65 -2.55
C ARG A 130 6.77 12.19 -2.92
N THR A 131 5.89 11.64 -3.77
CA THR A 131 6.07 10.29 -4.33
C THR A 131 7.39 10.18 -5.08
N ARG A 132 7.73 11.17 -5.93
CA ARG A 132 9.02 11.20 -6.64
C ARG A 132 10.22 11.30 -5.69
N GLU A 133 10.14 12.17 -4.69
CA GLU A 133 11.18 12.33 -3.67
C GLU A 133 11.44 11.04 -2.90
N LEU A 134 10.37 10.33 -2.49
CA LEU A 134 10.48 9.04 -1.82
C LEU A 134 11.09 7.98 -2.72
N LEU A 135 10.65 7.93 -3.98
CA LEU A 135 11.12 6.95 -4.95
C LEU A 135 12.64 7.10 -5.21
N GLY A 136 13.14 8.33 -5.21
CA GLY A 136 14.57 8.63 -5.29
C GLY A 136 15.23 8.15 -6.59
N ALA A 137 16.56 7.99 -6.55
CA ALA A 137 17.32 7.50 -7.71
C ALA A 137 17.06 6.01 -7.97
N ALA A 138 17.14 5.61 -9.24
CA ALA A 138 16.95 4.23 -9.66
C ALA A 138 17.95 3.29 -8.96
N PRO A 139 17.48 2.28 -8.20
CA PRO A 139 18.35 1.29 -7.58
C PRO A 139 18.84 0.26 -8.60
N GLN A 140 19.89 -0.48 -8.26
CA GLN A 140 20.37 -1.59 -9.09
C GLN A 140 19.69 -2.92 -8.74
N GLY A 141 19.93 -3.92 -9.59
CA GLY A 141 19.53 -5.30 -9.34
C GLY A 141 18.02 -5.50 -9.32
N ARG A 142 17.56 -6.39 -8.43
CA ARG A 142 16.16 -6.85 -8.43
C ARG A 142 15.14 -5.78 -8.07
N LEU A 143 15.51 -4.76 -7.29
CA LEU A 143 14.60 -3.70 -6.85
C LEU A 143 14.25 -2.73 -8.00
N LEU A 144 15.08 -2.63 -9.03
CA LEU A 144 14.87 -1.76 -10.19
C LEU A 144 13.48 -1.95 -10.83
N ALA A 145 13.02 -3.21 -10.94
CA ALA A 145 11.71 -3.50 -11.53
C ALA A 145 10.54 -2.88 -10.74
N ALA A 146 10.62 -2.86 -9.41
CA ALA A 146 9.61 -2.20 -8.58
C ALA A 146 9.68 -0.68 -8.77
N TRP A 147 10.89 -0.12 -8.76
CA TRP A 147 11.12 1.31 -8.98
C TRP A 147 10.55 1.78 -10.32
N GLN A 148 10.80 1.04 -11.41
CA GLN A 148 10.30 1.35 -12.75
C GLN A 148 8.76 1.34 -12.80
N MET A 149 8.11 0.35 -12.20
CA MET A 149 6.64 0.29 -12.15
C MET A 149 6.04 1.50 -11.41
N VAL A 150 6.71 1.99 -10.37
CA VAL A 150 6.27 3.19 -9.65
C VAL A 150 6.51 4.45 -10.49
N ASP A 151 7.68 4.58 -11.13
CA ASP A 151 8.01 5.73 -11.98
C ASP A 151 7.06 5.86 -13.18
N ASP A 152 6.83 4.75 -13.90
CA ASP A 152 5.88 4.69 -15.01
C ASP A 152 4.45 5.04 -14.56
N ALA A 153 4.04 4.50 -13.41
CA ALA A 153 2.72 4.77 -12.84
C ALA A 153 2.56 6.23 -12.42
N LEU A 154 3.61 6.84 -11.87
CA LEU A 154 3.64 8.25 -11.49
C LEU A 154 3.60 9.15 -12.72
N ALA A 155 4.32 8.80 -13.79
CA ALA A 155 4.26 9.50 -15.07
C ALA A 155 2.83 9.50 -15.64
N GLY A 156 2.15 8.35 -15.62
CA GLY A 156 0.76 8.22 -16.07
C GLY A 156 -0.25 9.02 -15.25
N VAL A 157 -0.05 9.19 -13.95
CA VAL A 157 -0.91 10.05 -13.13
C VAL A 157 -0.74 11.54 -13.48
N ARG A 158 0.48 11.96 -13.83
CA ARG A 158 0.73 13.35 -14.22
C ARG A 158 0.06 13.72 -15.54
N THR A 159 -0.07 12.78 -16.47
CA THR A 159 -0.76 13.04 -17.75
C THR A 159 -2.25 13.26 -17.58
N THR A 160 -2.88 12.66 -16.56
CA THR A 160 -4.31 12.81 -16.27
C THR A 160 -4.60 13.91 -15.26
N ARG A 161 -3.60 14.67 -14.80
CA ARG A 161 -3.77 15.77 -13.83
C ARG A 161 -4.91 16.74 -14.18
N HIS A 162 -5.06 17.08 -15.46
CA HIS A 162 -6.07 18.02 -15.95
C HIS A 162 -7.51 17.50 -15.82
N GLU A 163 -7.70 16.20 -15.66
CA GLU A 163 -9.02 15.57 -15.43
C GLU A 163 -9.48 15.74 -13.98
N TRP A 164 -8.54 15.92 -13.05
CA TRP A 164 -8.79 15.89 -11.61
C TRP A 164 -8.67 17.26 -10.95
N VAL A 165 -7.69 18.04 -11.35
CA VAL A 165 -7.40 19.34 -10.74
C VAL A 165 -8.44 20.37 -11.19
N GLY A 166 -9.06 21.04 -10.22
CA GLY A 166 -10.16 21.99 -10.43
C GLY A 166 -11.53 21.34 -10.58
N ALA A 167 -11.61 20.00 -10.62
CA ALA A 167 -12.88 19.30 -10.67
C ALA A 167 -13.64 19.43 -9.33
N ASP A 168 -14.97 19.55 -9.40
CA ASP A 168 -15.83 19.57 -8.22
C ASP A 168 -15.74 18.21 -7.51
N PRO A 169 -15.29 18.15 -6.23
CA PRO A 169 -15.22 16.93 -5.45
C PRO A 169 -16.53 16.12 -5.43
N ALA A 170 -17.69 16.79 -5.44
CA ALA A 170 -18.98 16.13 -5.44
C ALA A 170 -19.26 15.39 -6.77
N ILE A 171 -18.79 15.95 -7.88
CA ILE A 171 -18.94 15.35 -9.22
C ILE A 171 -17.96 14.18 -9.38
N VAL A 172 -16.72 14.33 -8.90
CA VAL A 172 -15.72 13.25 -9.02
C VAL A 172 -15.93 12.13 -8.00
N ALA A 173 -16.73 12.27 -6.94
CA ALA A 173 -16.92 11.23 -5.92
C ALA A 173 -17.34 9.85 -6.49
N ALA A 174 -18.07 9.80 -7.61
CA ALA A 174 -18.51 8.56 -8.23
C ALA A 174 -17.37 7.71 -8.85
N ALA A 175 -16.26 8.33 -9.27
CA ALA A 175 -15.13 7.65 -9.94
C ALA A 175 -13.74 8.03 -9.36
N GLY A 176 -13.68 9.08 -8.56
CA GLY A 176 -12.47 9.67 -8.00
C GLY A 176 -11.81 8.83 -6.93
N TRP A 177 -12.50 7.81 -6.41
CA TRP A 177 -11.85 6.78 -5.58
C TRP A 177 -10.68 6.11 -6.30
N VAL A 178 -10.72 6.02 -7.65
CA VAL A 178 -9.60 5.49 -8.45
C VAL A 178 -8.37 6.38 -8.34
N LEU A 179 -8.55 7.70 -8.34
CA LEU A 179 -7.45 8.64 -8.13
C LEU A 179 -6.87 8.51 -6.73
N VAL A 180 -7.75 8.47 -5.71
CA VAL A 180 -7.34 8.35 -4.30
C VAL A 180 -6.56 7.07 -4.08
N ASP A 181 -7.09 5.94 -4.56
CA ASP A 181 -6.40 4.65 -4.51
C ASP A 181 -5.06 4.74 -5.24
N ARG A 182 -5.04 5.21 -6.50
CA ARG A 182 -3.81 5.27 -7.30
C ARG A 182 -2.71 6.10 -6.65
N LEU A 183 -3.03 7.29 -6.15
CA LEU A 183 -2.06 8.14 -5.46
C LEU A 183 -1.59 7.54 -4.13
N SER A 184 -2.49 6.90 -3.39
CA SER A 184 -2.14 6.18 -2.16
C SER A 184 -1.19 5.01 -2.44
N ARG A 185 -1.53 4.15 -3.40
CA ARG A 185 -0.68 3.01 -3.81
C ARG A 185 0.69 3.48 -4.28
N LEU A 186 0.77 4.60 -5.01
CA LEU A 186 2.03 5.21 -5.42
C LEU A 186 2.88 5.65 -4.24
N LEU A 187 2.30 6.36 -3.26
CA LEU A 187 3.01 6.80 -2.05
C LEU A 187 3.54 5.62 -1.25
N ILE A 188 2.69 4.64 -0.98
CA ILE A 188 3.02 3.45 -0.19
C ILE A 188 4.08 2.61 -0.91
N ALA A 189 3.96 2.39 -2.22
CA ALA A 189 4.96 1.67 -3.01
C ALA A 189 6.31 2.39 -3.00
N SER A 190 6.31 3.73 -3.14
CA SER A 190 7.54 4.54 -3.12
C SER A 190 8.24 4.45 -1.77
N ALA A 191 7.48 4.51 -0.67
CA ALA A 191 8.01 4.34 0.68
C ALA A 191 8.62 2.94 0.88
N LEU A 192 7.95 1.89 0.39
CA LEU A 192 8.47 0.52 0.46
C LEU A 192 9.74 0.32 -0.38
N VAL A 193 9.80 0.90 -1.58
CA VAL A 193 11.02 0.90 -2.40
C VAL A 193 12.16 1.63 -1.70
N ALA A 194 11.90 2.79 -1.09
CA ALA A 194 12.91 3.54 -0.33
C ALA A 194 13.44 2.75 0.88
N ARG A 195 12.56 2.07 1.61
CA ARG A 195 12.92 1.20 2.74
C ARG A 195 13.75 0.02 2.28
N ALA A 196 13.35 -0.66 1.20
CA ALA A 196 14.10 -1.76 0.61
C ALA A 196 15.49 -1.31 0.13
N ALA A 197 15.59 -0.16 -0.53
CA ALA A 197 16.87 0.39 -1.00
C ALA A 197 17.83 0.66 0.16
N THR A 198 17.35 1.28 1.24
CA THR A 198 18.12 1.52 2.46
C THR A 198 18.61 0.21 3.08
N SER A 199 17.74 -0.81 3.13
CA SER A 199 18.11 -2.13 3.68
C SER A 199 19.18 -2.84 2.86
N VAL A 200 19.11 -2.77 1.52
CA VAL A 200 20.13 -3.35 0.63
C VAL A 200 21.50 -2.67 0.80
N GLN A 201 21.52 -1.34 0.98
CA GLN A 201 22.75 -0.58 1.21
C GLN A 201 23.40 -0.91 2.56
N SER A 202 22.59 -1.13 3.60
CA SER A 202 23.07 -1.47 4.95
C SER A 202 23.44 -2.95 5.10
N GLY A 203 22.87 -3.84 4.28
CA GLY A 203 22.98 -5.29 4.40
C GLY A 203 24.08 -5.95 3.58
N THR A 204 25.06 -5.21 3.04
CA THR A 204 26.10 -5.74 2.13
C THR A 204 27.21 -6.55 2.83
N SER A 205 26.87 -7.32 3.87
CA SER A 205 27.79 -8.20 4.58
C SER A 205 27.11 -9.51 5.00
N GLY A 206 27.26 -10.56 4.18
CA GLY A 206 27.00 -11.94 4.63
C GLY A 206 26.24 -12.80 3.62
N GLN A 207 26.95 -13.74 3.00
CA GLN A 207 26.37 -14.88 2.28
C GLN A 207 25.56 -15.73 3.27
N SER A 208 24.24 -15.77 3.13
CA SER A 208 23.39 -16.76 3.78
C SER A 208 22.35 -17.26 2.79
N GLU A 209 22.13 -18.57 2.75
CA GLU A 209 21.14 -19.24 1.90
C GLU A 209 19.70 -19.06 2.42
N THR A 210 19.53 -18.38 3.56
CA THR A 210 18.23 -17.93 4.07
C THR A 210 17.93 -16.52 3.55
N PRO A 211 16.71 -16.21 3.08
CA PRO A 211 16.37 -14.84 2.67
C PRO A 211 16.69 -13.87 3.81
N GLY A 212 17.68 -13.02 3.60
CA GLY A 212 17.98 -11.95 4.53
C GLY A 212 16.84 -10.94 4.54
N GLN A 213 16.75 -10.15 5.62
CA GLN A 213 15.83 -9.02 5.73
C GLN A 213 15.76 -8.12 4.46
N PRO A 214 16.88 -7.82 3.76
CA PRO A 214 16.82 -7.03 2.53
C PRO A 214 16.07 -7.73 1.38
N ASP A 215 16.22 -9.05 1.24
CA ASP A 215 15.57 -9.81 0.16
C ASP A 215 14.05 -9.87 0.33
N LEU A 216 13.56 -9.95 1.58
CA LEU A 216 12.13 -9.90 1.90
C LEU A 216 11.52 -8.54 1.53
N LEU A 217 12.19 -7.43 1.88
CA LEU A 217 11.73 -6.08 1.51
C LEU A 217 11.75 -5.86 -0.01
N VAL A 218 12.76 -6.37 -0.71
CA VAL A 218 12.82 -6.32 -2.19
C VAL A 218 11.71 -7.16 -2.82
N ASN A 219 11.41 -8.34 -2.27
CA ASN A 219 10.28 -9.18 -2.71
C ASN A 219 8.95 -8.45 -2.51
N ALA A 220 8.74 -7.89 -1.32
CA ALA A 220 7.52 -7.15 -0.98
C ALA A 220 7.34 -5.93 -1.88
N ALA A 221 8.38 -5.11 -2.09
CA ALA A 221 8.32 -3.94 -2.96
C ALA A 221 7.91 -4.30 -4.39
N ARG A 222 8.52 -5.35 -4.94
CA ARG A 222 8.19 -5.84 -6.28
C ARG A 222 6.76 -6.34 -6.36
N ARG A 223 6.32 -7.13 -5.39
CA ARG A 223 4.96 -7.70 -5.36
C ARG A 223 3.90 -6.61 -5.18
N TYR A 224 4.13 -5.64 -4.29
CA TYR A 224 3.22 -4.53 -4.07
C TYR A 224 3.06 -3.68 -5.34
N ALA A 225 4.18 -3.27 -5.96
CA ALA A 225 4.15 -2.52 -7.21
C ALA A 225 3.50 -3.31 -8.34
N TRP A 226 3.76 -4.61 -8.41
CA TRP A 226 3.14 -5.50 -9.39
C TRP A 226 1.62 -5.59 -9.25
N ASN A 227 1.12 -5.80 -8.02
CA ASN A 227 -0.30 -5.98 -7.74
C ASN A 227 -1.11 -4.71 -7.99
N HIS A 228 -0.53 -3.54 -7.68
CA HIS A 228 -1.28 -2.28 -7.63
C HIS A 228 -0.96 -1.30 -8.77
N LEU A 229 0.24 -1.38 -9.36
CA LEU A 229 0.74 -0.33 -10.26
C LEU A 229 0.91 -0.76 -11.71
N ARG A 230 1.18 -2.04 -11.96
CA ARG A 230 1.50 -2.57 -13.29
C ARG A 230 0.33 -2.52 -14.28
N ARG A 231 0.66 -2.27 -15.55
CA ARG A 231 -0.16 -2.56 -16.73
C ARG A 231 0.76 -3.10 -17.85
N PRO A 232 0.43 -4.17 -18.60
CA PRO A 232 -0.68 -5.14 -18.42
C PRO A 232 -0.31 -6.32 -17.49
N ALA A 233 -1.24 -7.27 -17.32
CA ALA A 233 -1.19 -8.37 -16.34
C ALA A 233 0.00 -9.35 -16.51
N PRO A 234 0.42 -10.07 -15.44
CA PRO A 234 1.37 -11.18 -15.43
C PRO A 234 1.28 -12.20 -16.57
N GLU A 235 2.46 -12.68 -16.99
CA GLU A 235 2.63 -14.09 -17.39
C GLU A 235 2.56 -14.99 -16.14
N ALA A 236 2.33 -16.29 -16.35
CA ALA A 236 2.10 -17.25 -15.27
C ALA A 236 3.17 -17.20 -14.15
N ALA A 237 2.72 -17.38 -12.90
CA ALA A 237 3.61 -17.41 -11.73
C ALA A 237 4.68 -18.50 -11.89
N THR A 238 5.95 -18.12 -11.73
CA THR A 238 7.08 -19.06 -11.78
C THR A 238 7.25 -19.80 -10.44
N PRO A 239 7.93 -20.97 -10.40
CA PRO A 239 8.22 -21.66 -9.14
C PRO A 239 8.96 -20.76 -8.13
N ALA A 240 9.91 -19.94 -8.60
CA ALA A 240 10.65 -19.01 -7.75
C ALA A 240 9.75 -17.91 -7.15
N HIS A 241 8.70 -17.50 -7.86
CA HIS A 241 7.70 -16.56 -7.33
C HIS A 241 6.91 -17.20 -6.18
N VAL A 242 6.37 -18.41 -6.39
CA VAL A 242 5.61 -19.14 -5.37
C VAL A 242 6.45 -19.39 -4.11
N GLN A 243 7.73 -19.74 -4.29
CA GLN A 243 8.66 -19.92 -3.16
C GLN A 243 8.82 -18.63 -2.34
N ARG A 244 9.06 -17.48 -3.00
CA ARG A 244 9.25 -16.19 -2.32
C ARG A 244 8.00 -15.70 -1.61
N SER A 245 6.82 -15.97 -2.17
CA SER A 245 5.55 -15.70 -1.48
C SER A 245 5.45 -16.51 -0.19
N ALA A 246 5.84 -17.78 -0.24
CA ALA A 246 5.86 -18.63 0.95
C ALA A 246 6.85 -18.14 2.01
N GLU A 247 8.01 -17.65 1.59
CA GLU A 247 9.01 -17.04 2.47
C GLU A 247 8.47 -15.77 3.14
N LEU A 248 7.79 -14.89 2.39
CA LEU A 248 7.14 -13.69 2.95
C LEU A 248 6.10 -14.04 4.02
N VAL A 249 5.22 -15.00 3.73
CA VAL A 249 4.18 -15.41 4.68
C VAL A 249 4.78 -16.07 5.92
N ARG A 250 5.79 -16.93 5.75
CA ARG A 250 6.49 -17.57 6.87
C ARG A 250 7.18 -16.55 7.76
N ALA A 251 7.90 -15.60 7.16
CA ALA A 251 8.55 -14.55 7.91
C ALA A 251 7.49 -13.77 8.71
N PHE A 252 6.40 -13.33 8.08
CA PHE A 252 5.35 -12.55 8.76
C PHE A 252 4.68 -13.29 9.91
N ALA A 253 4.47 -14.60 9.77
CA ALA A 253 3.90 -15.42 10.84
C ALA A 253 4.84 -15.58 12.06
N ASN A 254 6.14 -15.31 11.91
CA ASN A 254 7.15 -15.42 12.96
C ASN A 254 7.71 -14.03 13.31
N PRO A 255 7.23 -13.37 14.38
CA PRO A 255 7.52 -11.95 14.68
C PRO A 255 9.00 -11.56 14.87
N GLY A 256 9.95 -12.50 14.82
CA GLY A 256 11.39 -12.24 14.82
C GLY A 256 12.03 -12.07 13.43
N ASP A 257 11.30 -12.40 12.36
CA ASP A 257 11.84 -12.52 10.99
C ASP A 257 11.39 -11.39 10.04
N VAL A 258 10.49 -10.50 10.47
CA VAL A 258 10.00 -9.38 9.64
C VAL A 258 10.35 -8.00 10.22
N PRO A 259 10.91 -7.10 9.40
CA PRO A 259 11.13 -5.69 9.73
C PRO A 259 9.85 -4.89 10.05
#